data_AF-A0A3R0Y322-F1
#
_entry.id   AF-A0A3R0Y322-F1
#
_cell.length_a   1.000
_cell.length_b   1.000
_cell.length_c   1.000
_cell.angle_alpha   90.00
_cell.angle_beta   90.00
_cell.angle_gamma   90.00
#
_symmetry.space_group_name_H-M   'P 1'
#
loop_
_entity.id
_entity.type
_entity.pdbx_description
1 polymer ?
#
loop_
_entity_poly.entity_id
_entity_poly.type
_entity_poly.pdbx_seq_one_letter_code
_entity_poly.pdbx_strand_id
1 'polypeptide(L)' 'YPVKMRLVGQTVSKPEQSFIFEMTIQRVDPRLKPSGMEIRQMISRNAGSN' A
#
# COMPACT_ATOMS: atom_id res chain seq x y z
N TYR A 1 4.51 -6.78 -0.59
CA TYR A 1 5.57 -5.79 -0.32
C TYR A 1 5.55 -5.40 1.16
N PRO A 2 6.66 -5.52 1.89
CA PRO A 2 6.75 -4.98 3.26
C PRO A 2 6.80 -3.45 3.22
N VAL A 3 6.00 -2.80 4.05
CA VAL A 3 5.89 -1.34 4.12
C VAL A 3 5.89 -0.92 5.59
N LYS A 4 6.68 0.11 5.92
CA LYS A 4 6.65 0.76 7.22
C LYS A 4 6.01 2.13 7.07
N MET A 5 5.04 2.45 7.92
CA MET A 5 4.30 3.71 7.87
C MET A 5 4.22 4.34 9.25
N ARG A 6 4.35 5.66 9.32
CA ARG A 6 4.26 6.43 10.57
C ARG A 6 3.37 7.64 10.38
N LEU A 7 2.48 7.88 11.34
CA LEU A 7 1.70 9.12 11.40
C LEU A 7 2.56 10.20 12.05
N VAL A 8 2.96 11.20 11.27
CA VAL A 8 3.76 12.34 11.71
C VAL A 8 2.88 13.57 11.74
N GLY A 9 2.53 14.04 12.93
CA GLY A 9 1.81 15.29 13.12
C GLY A 9 2.76 16.46 13.34
N GLN A 10 2.22 17.69 13.29
CA GLN A 10 3.00 18.91 13.48
C GLN A 10 3.61 19.04 14.88
N THR A 11 2.94 18.52 15.91
CA THR A 11 3.38 18.58 17.32
C THR A 11 3.68 17.21 17.93
N VAL A 12 3.02 16.15 17.47
CA VAL A 12 3.20 14.78 17.99
C VAL A 12 3.17 13.77 16.84
N SER A 13 4.01 12.74 16.93
CA SER A 13 4.02 11.60 16.02
C SER A 13 3.60 10.32 16.73
N LYS A 14 2.97 9.38 16.02
CA LYS A 14 2.65 8.04 16.54
C LYS A 14 3.79 7.06 16.29
N PRO A 15 3.80 5.90 16.97
CA PRO A 15 4.73 4.81 16.65
C PRO A 15 4.59 4.38 15.19
N GLU A 16 5.72 3.99 14.60
CA GLU A 16 5.75 3.37 13.27
C GLU A 16 5.07 2.00 13.31
N GLN A 17 4.32 1.68 12.26
CA GLN A 17 3.64 0.40 12.09
C GLN A 17 4.16 -0.29 10.82
N SER A 18 4.38 -1.60 10.93
CA SER A 18 4.85 -2.45 9.84
C SER A 18 3.71 -3.26 9.24
N PHE A 19 3.61 -3.27 7.91
CA PHE A 19 2.56 -3.94 7.16
C PHE A 19 3.15 -4.77 6.01
N ILE A 20 2.44 -5.82 5.62
CA ILE A 20 2.62 -6.51 4.34
C ILE A 20 1.46 -6.12 3.43
N PHE A 21 1.79 -5.45 2.33
CA PHE A 21 0.83 -5.05 1.30
C PHE A 21 0.81 -6.09 0.19
N GLU A 22 -0.37 -6.60 -0.12
CA GLU A 22 -0.61 -7.46 -1.27
C GLU A 22 -1.47 -6.71 -2.28
N MET A 23 -0.99 -6.64 -3.52
CA MET A 23 -1.66 -5.94 -4.61
C MET A 23 -1.90 -6.90 -5.76
N THR A 24 -3.15 -7.03 -6.16
CA THR A 24 -3.52 -7.74 -7.40
C THR A 24 -3.65 -6.71 -8.52
N ILE A 25 -2.78 -6.81 -9.52
CA ILE A 25 -2.75 -5.90 -10.66
C ILE A 25 -3.37 -6.60 -11.86
N GLN A 26 -4.24 -5.90 -12.60
CA GLN A 26 -4.84 -6.39 -13.83
C GLN A 26 -4.58 -5.44 -15.01
N ARG A 27 -4.64 -5.99 -16.23
CA ARG A 27 -4.54 -5.21 -17.48
C ARG A 27 -5.82 -4.42 -17.72
N VAL A 28 -5.66 -3.21 -18.23
CA VAL A 28 -6.76 -2.32 -18.65
C VAL A 28 -6.41 -1.76 -20.02
N ASP A 29 -7.41 -1.40 -20.82
CA ASP A 29 -7.20 -0.71 -22.09
C ASP A 29 -6.30 0.52 -21.89
N PRO A 30 -5.11 0.58 -22.54
CA PRO A 30 -4.21 1.72 -22.47
C PRO A 30 -4.83 3.06 -22.87
N ARG A 31 -5.91 3.03 -23.67
CA ARG A 31 -6.67 4.23 -24.05
C ARG A 31 -7.46 4.83 -22.89
N LEU A 32 -7.81 4.01 -21.90
CA LEU A 32 -8.50 4.44 -20.68
C LEU A 32 -7.52 4.79 -19.56
N LYS A 33 -6.44 4.01 -19.42
CA LYS A 33 -5.37 4.24 -18.45
C LYS A 33 -4.01 4.10 -19.14
N PRO A 34 -3.20 5.18 -19.28
CA PRO A 34 -1.96 5.14 -20.03
C PRO A 34 -0.95 4.06 -19.59
N SER A 35 -0.98 3.64 -18.32
CA SER A 35 -0.15 2.55 -17.80
C SER A 35 -0.57 1.15 -18.28
N GLY A 36 -1.77 1.01 -18.86
CA GLY A 36 -2.36 -0.26 -19.27
C GLY A 36 -2.61 -1.23 -18.11
N MET A 37 -2.62 -0.73 -16.87
CA MET A 37 -2.71 -1.53 -15.64
C MET A 37 -3.51 -0.81 -14.57
N GLU A 38 -4.17 -1.57 -13.71
CA GLU A 38 -4.77 -1.08 -12.48
C GLU A 38 -4.63 -2.06 -11.32
N ILE A 39 -4.62 -1.52 -10.10
CA ILE A 39 -4.72 -2.33 -8.88
C ILE A 39 -6.20 -2.66 -8.69
N ARG A 40 -6.55 -3.93 -8.89
CA ARG A 40 -7.92 -4.44 -8.68
C ARG A 40 -8.24 -4.64 -7.19
N GLN A 41 -7.23 -5.05 -6.43
CA GLN A 41 -7.37 -5.34 -5.00
C GLN A 41 -6.09 -4.96 -4.28
N MET A 42 -6.25 -4.37 -3.09
CA MET A 42 -5.18 -4.10 -2.16
C MET A 42 -5.58 -4.66 -0.79
N ILE A 43 -4.75 -5.53 -0.23
CA ILE A 43 -4.89 -6.05 1.14
C ILE A 43 -3.69 -5.58 1.95
N SER A 44 -3.95 -4.93 3.08
CA SER A 44 -2.95 -4.64 4.08
C SER A 44 -3.07 -5.64 5.23
N ARG A 45 -1.96 -6.29 5.58
CA ARG A 45 -1.86 -7.17 6.74
C ARG A 45 -0.81 -6.62 7.70
N ASN A 46 -1.06 -6.73 9.01
CA ASN A 46 -0.03 -6.41 9.99
C ASN A 46 1.15 -7.36 9.77
N ALA A 47 2.35 -6.79 9.61
CA ALA A 47 3.57 -7.57 9.73
C ALA A 47 3.78 -7.72 11.24
N GLY A 48 3.36 -8.86 11.81
CA GLY A 48 3.44 -9.11 13.26
C GLY A 48 4.81 -8.69 13.82
N SER A 49 4.83 -8.13 15.02
CA SER A 49 6.08 -7.92 15.75
C SER A 49 6.61 -9.31 16.11
N ASN A 50 7.62 -9.79 15.39
CA ASN A 50 8.49 -10.83 15.93
C ASN A 50 9.22 -10.28 17.16
#